data_AF-A0A7S3FWZ9-F1
#
_entry.id   AF-A0A7S3FWZ9-F1
#
_cell.length_a   1.000
_cell.length_b   1.000
_cell.length_c   1.000
_cell.angle_alpha   90.00
_cell.angle_beta   90.00
_cell.angle_gamma   90.00
#
_symmetry.space_group_name_H-M   'P 1'
#
loop_
_entity.id
_entity.type
_entity.pdbx_description
1 polymer ?
#
loop_
_entity_poly.entity_id
_entity_poly.type
_entity_poly.pdbx_seq_one_letter_code
_entity_poly.pdbx_strand_id
1 'polypeptide(L)'
;VKEQTGVEKLTYVGMSSGTHTLFHSMATNPDFVDANLNLFVAMAPYLYVSEQVQEMNLFTANLAHFALRTGLCELLGIFQIADYFSVIGIFYHLLGLNFVAKTEEFMDQTVQ
;
A
#
# COMPACT_ATOMS: atom_id res chain seq x y z
N VAL A 1 14.50 -0.89 -20.23
CA VAL A 1 15.08 -2.09 -19.57
C VAL A 1 15.55 -3.14 -20.57
N LYS A 2 14.67 -3.80 -21.35
CA LYS A 2 15.08 -4.83 -22.34
C LYS A 2 16.13 -4.31 -23.34
N GLU A 3 15.88 -3.14 -23.94
CA GLU A 3 16.83 -2.50 -24.87
C GLU A 3 18.19 -2.14 -24.22
N GLN A 4 18.20 -1.86 -22.92
CA GLN A 4 19.41 -1.46 -22.19
C GLN A 4 20.21 -2.65 -21.66
N THR A 5 19.54 -3.78 -21.41
CA THR A 5 20.13 -4.97 -20.75
C THR A 5 20.30 -6.15 -21.71
N GLY A 6 19.66 -6.12 -22.88
CA GLY A 6 19.68 -7.19 -23.88
C GLY A 6 18.86 -8.42 -23.50
N VAL A 7 18.15 -8.42 -22.36
CA VAL A 7 17.36 -9.58 -21.92
C VAL A 7 15.98 -9.62 -22.57
N GLU A 8 15.53 -10.82 -22.95
CA GLU A 8 14.23 -11.00 -23.60
C GLU A 8 13.06 -10.97 -22.61
N LYS A 9 13.26 -11.44 -21.38
CA LYS A 9 12.25 -11.46 -20.32
C LYS A 9 12.84 -11.02 -19.00
N LEU A 10 11.97 -10.50 -18.13
CA LEU A 10 12.31 -10.00 -16.80
C LEU A 10 11.65 -10.85 -15.72
N THR A 11 12.26 -10.88 -14.54
CA THR A 11 11.61 -11.33 -13.32
C THR A 11 11.00 -10.11 -12.63
N TYR A 12 9.69 -10.19 -12.34
CA TYR A 12 9.00 -9.14 -11.58
C TYR A 12 8.92 -9.56 -10.10
N VAL A 13 9.38 -8.69 -9.21
CA VAL A 13 9.23 -8.87 -7.76
C VAL A 13 8.32 -7.74 -7.27
N GLY A 14 7.10 -8.09 -6.87
CA GLY A 14 6.10 -7.14 -6.40
C GLY A 14 5.86 -7.28 -4.91
N MET A 15 5.74 -6.16 -4.20
CA MET A 15 5.34 -6.13 -2.79
C MET A 15 3.99 -5.41 -2.64
N SER A 16 3.07 -5.98 -1.85
CA SER A 16 1.76 -5.38 -1.54
C SER A 16 1.05 -4.88 -2.81
N SER A 17 0.90 -3.57 -3.00
CA SER A 17 0.19 -2.97 -4.14
C SER A 17 0.84 -3.28 -5.50
N GLY A 18 2.17 -3.48 -5.52
CA GLY A 18 2.86 -3.93 -6.73
C GLY A 18 2.41 -5.31 -7.21
N THR A 19 1.96 -6.18 -6.30
CA THR A 19 1.40 -7.48 -6.70
C THR A 19 0.06 -7.32 -7.43
N HIS A 20 -0.77 -6.40 -6.97
CA HIS A 20 -2.09 -6.13 -7.55
C HIS A 20 -1.98 -5.63 -8.99
N THR A 21 -1.03 -4.73 -9.27
CA THR A 21 -0.76 -4.23 -10.63
C THR A 21 -0.46 -5.37 -11.59
N LEU A 22 0.36 -6.35 -11.18
CA LEU A 22 0.69 -7.46 -12.08
C LEU A 22 -0.46 -8.47 -12.20
N PHE A 23 -1.21 -8.73 -11.12
CA PHE A 23 -2.44 -9.55 -11.21
C PHE A 23 -3.45 -8.96 -12.19
N HIS A 24 -3.64 -7.64 -12.18
CA HIS A 24 -4.49 -6.96 -13.15
C HIS A 24 -3.97 -7.14 -14.58
N SER A 25 -2.66 -6.93 -14.80
CA SER A 25 -2.05 -7.07 -16.12
C SER A 25 -2.13 -8.51 -16.67
N MET A 26 -2.00 -9.52 -15.81
CA MET A 26 -2.21 -10.92 -16.20
C MET A 26 -3.65 -11.20 -16.64
N ALA A 27 -4.63 -10.51 -16.05
CA ALA A 27 -6.04 -10.68 -16.41
C ALA A 27 -6.44 -9.89 -17.68
N THR A 28 -5.85 -8.72 -17.91
CA THR A 28 -6.27 -7.81 -18.99
C THR A 28 -5.33 -7.79 -20.19
N ASN A 29 -4.08 -8.21 -20.04
CA ASN A 29 -3.07 -8.24 -21.10
C ASN A 29 -2.10 -9.44 -20.93
N PRO A 30 -2.63 -10.68 -20.99
CA PRO A 30 -1.82 -11.88 -20.77
C PRO A 30 -0.68 -12.01 -21.77
N ASP A 31 -0.90 -11.64 -23.05
CA ASP A 31 0.12 -11.72 -24.09
C ASP A 31 1.33 -10.83 -23.79
N PHE A 32 1.12 -9.63 -23.24
CA PHE A 32 2.21 -8.78 -22.79
C PHE A 32 3.00 -9.42 -21.65
N VAL A 33 2.29 -10.01 -20.68
CA VAL A 33 2.94 -10.66 -19.54
C VAL A 33 3.76 -11.86 -20.00
N ASP A 34 3.19 -12.72 -20.84
CA ASP A 34 3.86 -13.90 -21.37
C ASP A 34 5.07 -13.53 -22.24
N ALA A 35 4.98 -12.47 -23.03
CA ALA A 35 6.08 -12.00 -23.88
C ALA A 35 7.22 -11.35 -23.08
N ASN A 36 6.97 -10.83 -21.87
CA ASN A 36 7.93 -9.99 -21.15
C ASN A 36 8.39 -10.52 -19.80
N LEU A 37 7.66 -11.46 -19.18
CA LEU A 37 8.00 -11.98 -17.85
C LEU A 37 8.30 -13.47 -17.87
N ASN A 38 9.30 -13.88 -17.09
CA ASN A 38 9.67 -15.29 -16.90
C ASN A 38 9.29 -15.82 -15.50
N LEU A 39 9.18 -14.94 -14.53
CA LEU A 39 8.88 -15.26 -13.13
C LEU A 39 8.23 -14.04 -12.47
N PHE A 40 7.20 -14.30 -11.69
CA PHE A 40 6.61 -13.35 -10.75
C PHE A 40 6.83 -13.83 -9.32
N VAL A 41 7.51 -13.02 -8.51
CA VAL A 41 7.63 -13.20 -7.07
C VAL A 41 6.70 -12.21 -6.37
N ALA A 42 5.63 -12.73 -5.77
CA ALA A 42 4.63 -11.93 -5.06
C ALA A 42 4.92 -11.92 -3.56
N MET A 43 5.26 -10.75 -3.01
CA MET A 43 5.51 -10.54 -1.58
C MET A 43 4.32 -9.83 -0.93
N ALA A 44 3.75 -10.44 0.11
CA ALA A 44 2.51 -9.96 0.74
C ALA A 44 1.40 -9.64 -0.29
N PRO A 45 0.99 -10.61 -1.13
CA PRO A 45 0.03 -10.35 -2.20
C PRO A 45 -1.35 -9.99 -1.64
N TYR A 46 -1.99 -8.98 -2.24
CA TYR A 46 -3.42 -8.74 -2.01
C TYR A 46 -4.17 -8.61 -3.34
N LEU A 47 -5.17 -9.47 -3.53
CA LEU A 47 -6.05 -9.45 -4.72
C LEU A 47 -7.38 -8.79 -4.42
N TYR A 48 -7.86 -8.90 -3.18
CA TYR A 48 -9.11 -8.34 -2.72
C TYR A 48 -8.87 -7.56 -1.44
N VAL A 49 -9.42 -6.36 -1.37
CA VAL A 49 -9.42 -5.55 -0.15
C VAL A 49 -10.70 -5.89 0.60
N SER A 50 -10.64 -6.86 1.51
CA SER A 50 -11.74 -7.10 2.45
C SER A 50 -11.85 -5.95 3.45
N GLU A 51 -12.97 -5.86 4.16
CA GLU A 51 -13.15 -4.88 5.24
C GLU A 51 -11.99 -4.94 6.27
N GLN A 52 -11.46 -6.12 6.57
CA GLN A 52 -10.31 -6.25 7.48
C GLN A 52 -9.02 -5.58 6.94
N VAL A 53 -8.81 -5.59 5.62
CA VAL A 53 -7.67 -4.89 5.01
C VAL A 53 -7.90 -3.38 5.04
N GLN A 54 -9.14 -2.91 4.93
CA GLN A 54 -9.47 -1.50 5.12
C GLN A 54 -9.22 -1.06 6.57
N GLU A 55 -9.63 -1.86 7.55
CA GLU A 55 -9.35 -1.60 8.96
C GLU A 55 -7.85 -1.57 9.26
N MET A 56 -7.08 -2.51 8.69
CA MET A 56 -5.63 -2.51 8.81
C MET A 56 -4.99 -1.27 8.17
N ASN A 57 -5.48 -0.83 7.01
CA ASN A 57 -5.02 0.40 6.37
C ASN A 57 -5.36 1.64 7.22
N LEU A 58 -6.56 1.69 7.80
CA LEU A 58 -6.97 2.75 8.72
C LEU A 58 -6.13 2.75 10.00
N PHE A 59 -5.89 1.59 10.60
CA PHE A 59 -5.02 1.42 11.76
C PHE A 59 -3.59 1.91 11.46
N THR A 60 -3.03 1.52 10.30
CA THR A 60 -1.69 1.93 9.90
C THR A 60 -1.61 3.44 9.65
N ALA A 61 -2.64 4.04 9.05
CA ALA A 61 -2.74 5.48 8.87
C ALA A 61 -2.84 6.22 10.23
N ASN A 62 -3.64 5.70 11.17
CA ASN A 62 -3.78 6.26 12.51
C ASN A 62 -2.48 6.18 13.30
N LEU A 63 -1.75 5.06 13.21
CA LEU A 63 -0.45 4.90 13.85
C LEU A 63 0.58 5.87 13.27
N ALA A 64 0.58 6.06 11.95
CA ALA A 64 1.45 7.04 11.30
C ALA A 64 1.13 8.48 11.75
N HIS A 65 -0.17 8.84 11.82
CA HIS A 65 -0.61 10.13 12.33
C HIS A 65 -0.23 10.35 13.80
N PHE A 66 -0.41 9.34 14.65
CA PHE A 66 0.04 9.38 16.03
C PHE A 66 1.54 9.63 16.12
N ALA A 67 2.33 8.83 15.40
CA ALA A 67 3.80 8.92 15.43
C ALA A 67 4.32 10.29 14.96
N LEU A 68 3.66 10.90 13.97
CA LEU A 68 3.93 12.26 13.52
C LEU A 68 3.53 13.30 14.57
N ARG A 69 2.34 13.18 15.18
CA ARG A 69 1.83 14.15 16.17
C ARG A 69 2.59 14.11 17.49
N THR A 70 3.07 12.96 17.92
CA THR A 70 3.78 12.82 19.19
C THR A 70 5.29 13.07 19.06
N GLY A 71 5.78 13.42 17.87
CA GLY A 71 7.22 13.55 17.62
C GLY A 71 7.97 12.21 17.73
N LEU A 72 7.27 11.07 17.69
CA LEU A 72 7.89 9.74 17.77
C LEU A 72 8.80 9.49 16.57
N CYS A 73 8.40 9.96 15.39
CA CYS A 73 9.24 9.90 14.19
C CYS A 73 10.55 10.68 14.38
N GLU A 74 10.50 11.86 14.99
CA GLU A 74 11.70 12.67 15.30
C GLU A 74 12.58 12.00 16.36
N LEU A 75 11.97 11.44 17.41
CA LEU A 75 12.65 10.68 18.46
C LEU A 75 13.39 9.45 17.90
N LEU A 76 12.79 8.76 16.92
CA LEU A 76 13.36 7.57 16.29
C LEU A 76 14.26 7.89 15.09
N GLY A 77 14.45 9.17 14.76
CA GLY A 77 15.27 9.58 13.61
C GLY A 77 14.68 9.23 12.24
N ILE A 78 13.36 9.06 12.17
CA ILE A 78 12.61 8.78 10.93
C ILE A 78 12.19 10.11 10.30
N PHE A 79 13.03 10.63 9.42
CA PHE A 79 12.82 11.93 8.77
C PHE A 79 12.19 11.84 7.38
N GLN A 80 12.03 10.61 6.84
CA GLN A 80 11.42 10.38 5.55
C GLN A 80 10.44 9.21 5.66
N ILE A 81 9.18 9.55 5.92
CA ILE A 81 8.07 8.64 5.63
C ILE A 81 7.78 8.87 4.15
N ALA A 82 8.02 7.86 3.31
CA ALA A 82 7.81 7.98 1.87
C ALA A 82 6.45 8.65 1.56
N ASP A 83 6.41 9.53 0.55
CA ASP A 83 5.27 10.35 0.09
C ASP A 83 3.96 9.58 -0.21
N TYR A 84 3.96 8.27 0.03
CA TYR A 84 2.85 7.36 -0.16
C TYR A 84 1.69 7.57 0.84
N PHE A 85 1.97 8.01 2.08
CA PHE A 85 0.93 8.18 3.09
C PHE A 85 0.11 9.47 2.93
N SER A 86 0.72 10.54 2.41
CA SER A 86 0.04 11.81 2.14
C SER A 86 -0.98 11.68 0.99
N VAL A 87 -0.68 10.89 -0.04
CA VAL A 87 -1.63 10.59 -1.12
C VAL A 87 -2.81 9.75 -0.63
N ILE A 88 -2.57 8.77 0.26
CA ILE A 88 -3.61 7.95 0.87
C ILE A 88 -4.54 8.80 1.75
N GLY A 89 -3.98 9.71 2.57
CA GLY A 89 -4.76 10.63 3.39
C GLY A 89 -5.67 11.56 2.57
N ILE A 90 -5.16 12.07 1.44
CA ILE A 90 -5.95 12.89 0.50
C ILE A 90 -7.06 12.07 -0.15
N PHE A 91 -6.79 10.82 -0.52
CA PHE A 91 -7.79 9.91 -1.11
C PHE A 91 -8.96 9.61 -0.16
N TYR A 92 -8.68 9.36 1.12
CA TYR A 92 -9.73 9.11 2.12
C TYR A 92 -10.53 10.37 2.45
N HIS A 93 -9.90 11.54 2.47
CA HIS A 93 -10.57 12.83 2.66
C HIS A 93 -11.50 13.17 1.48
N LEU A 94 -11.07 12.91 0.23
CA LEU A 94 -11.87 13.13 -0.98
C LEU A 94 -13.07 12.17 -1.11
N LEU A 95 -13.00 10.98 -0.49
CA LEU A 95 -14.10 10.01 -0.47
C LEU A 95 -15.16 10.28 0.61
N GLY A 96 -15.09 11.42 1.32
CA GLY A 96 -16.10 11.81 2.32
C GLY A 96 -16.12 10.93 3.57
N LEU A 97 -15.09 10.09 3.76
CA LEU A 97 -14.90 9.33 4.99
C LEU A 97 -14.31 10.28 6.03
N ASN A 98 -15.17 10.83 6.89
CA ASN A 98 -14.78 11.67 8.02
C ASN A 98 -13.86 10.87 8.97
N PHE A 99 -12.56 11.01 8.74
CA PHE A 99 -11.46 10.31 9.41
C PHE A 99 -11.47 10.51 10.94
N VAL A 100 -12.07 11.59 11.44
CA VAL A 100 -12.05 11.98 12.86
C VAL A 100 -13.12 11.27 13.70
N ALA A 101 -14.28 10.93 13.13
CA ALA A 101 -15.39 10.40 13.92
C ALA A 101 -15.21 8.93 14.31
N LYS A 102 -14.61 8.12 13.43
CA LYS A 102 -14.35 6.69 13.71
C LYS A 102 -13.15 6.45 14.64
N THR A 103 -12.25 7.42 14.77
CA THR A 103 -11.08 7.29 15.65
C THR A 103 -11.44 7.42 17.14
N GLU A 104 -12.44 8.23 17.49
CA GLU A 104 -12.89 8.33 18.89
C GLU A 104 -13.61 7.05 19.32
N GLU A 105 -14.48 6.51 18.47
CA GLU A 105 -15.23 5.28 18.74
C GLU A 105 -14.32 4.03 18.88
N PHE A 106 -13.26 3.93 18.08
CA PHE A 106 -12.29 2.83 18.15
C PHE A 106 -11.36 2.93 19.37
N MET A 107 -10.97 4.14 19.76
CA MET A 107 -10.14 4.38 20.95
C MET A 107 -10.90 4.04 22.24
N ASP A 108 -12.19 4.40 22.32
CA ASP A 108 -13.02 4.09 23.50
C ASP A 108 -13.27 2.58 23.66
N GLN A 109 -13.33 1.82 22.57
CA GLN A 109 -13.52 0.37 22.62
C GLN A 109 -12.25 -0.42 22.95
N THR A 110 -11.06 0.17 22.77
CA THR A 110 -9.78 -0.52 23.00
C THR A 110 -9.21 -0.23 24.41
N VAL A 111 -9.82 0.68 25.17
CA VAL A 111 -9.39 1.12 26.52
C VAL A 111 -10.27 0.54 27.65
N GLN A 112 -11.21 -0.36 27.35
CA GLN A 112 -11.88 -1.22 28.35
C GLN A 112 -11.26 -2.62 28.38
#